data_AF-A0A101IF12-F1
#
_entry.id   AF-A0A101IF12-F1
#
_cell.length_a   1.000
_cell.length_b   1.000
_cell.length_c   1.000
_cell.angle_alpha   90.00
_cell.angle_beta   90.00
_cell.angle_gamma   90.00
#
_symmetry.space_group_name_H-M   'P 1'
#
loop_
_entity.id
_entity.type
_entity.pdbx_description
1 polymer ?
#
loop_
_entity_poly.entity_id
_entity_poly.type
_entity_poly.pdbx_seq_one_letter_code
_entity_poly.pdbx_strand_id
1 'polypeptide(L)'
;HLTIGLPGRSNALAIADRLGLPESIINAARAEINPADLRAEDLLDEIHHQRDLARKAREEADNARQNAESIRNELAARLDKIEDERFELMEKTRHEAEAELGGLREEMETLRRQLAKARQPLEVADEVEEVVEILEEKVSKPVLRREPKKSIRKPKGPLRLGEKVHLRSIDQDGVVTSIGEEEVEVQIGMLRIRARISDVMRKGEPEVSAEKESSKVKKGKITLPQAHESPGVELDIRGHRVDEGLDLLDRYLGKAYLAGLPYVRIIHGKGTGRLRESVREALGSNPHVARYESGSQAEGGDGVTIGHLKGN
;
A
#
# COMPACT_ATOMS: atom_id res chain seq x y z
N HIS A 1 13.87 -33.05 -26.01
CA HIS A 1 15.11 -32.27 -25.83
C HIS A 1 15.99 -33.01 -24.85
N LEU A 2 17.21 -33.36 -25.24
CA LEU A 2 18.15 -34.13 -24.43
C LEU A 2 18.98 -33.13 -23.61
N THR A 3 18.71 -33.02 -22.31
CA THR A 3 19.44 -32.12 -21.42
C THR A 3 20.74 -32.82 -21.02
N ILE A 4 21.82 -32.53 -21.73
CA ILE A 4 23.15 -33.09 -21.45
C ILE A 4 23.64 -32.52 -20.12
N GLY A 5 23.74 -33.36 -19.10
CA GLY A 5 24.24 -32.94 -17.78
C GLY A 5 23.86 -33.82 -16.59
N LEU A 6 22.93 -34.78 -16.74
CA LEU A 6 22.55 -35.70 -15.67
C LEU A 6 22.66 -37.16 -16.14
N PRO A 7 23.50 -37.99 -15.51
CA PRO A 7 23.58 -39.42 -15.80
C PRO A 7 22.42 -40.16 -15.11
N GLY A 8 21.59 -40.85 -15.90
CA GLY A 8 20.53 -41.77 -15.46
C GLY A 8 20.45 -42.99 -16.38
N ARG A 9 19.95 -44.14 -15.91
CA ARG A 9 20.01 -45.41 -16.70
C ARG A 9 19.13 -45.35 -17.93
N SER A 10 18.00 -44.65 -17.84
CA SER A 10 17.10 -44.38 -18.97
C SER A 10 17.78 -43.59 -20.11
N ASN A 11 18.75 -42.73 -19.78
CA ASN A 11 19.58 -42.02 -20.77
C ASN A 11 20.69 -42.94 -21.33
N ALA A 12 21.27 -43.82 -20.52
CA ALA A 12 22.30 -44.77 -20.97
C ALA A 12 21.77 -45.77 -22.01
N LEU A 13 20.53 -46.27 -21.85
CA LEU A 13 19.88 -47.15 -22.83
C LEU A 13 19.49 -46.40 -24.11
N ALA A 14 19.05 -45.15 -24.00
CA ALA A 14 18.76 -44.30 -25.17
C ALA A 14 20.04 -43.90 -25.94
N ILE A 15 21.15 -43.70 -25.24
CA ILE A 15 22.48 -43.47 -25.85
C ILE A 15 22.98 -44.75 -26.50
N ALA A 16 22.84 -45.91 -25.85
CA ALA A 16 23.19 -47.22 -26.40
C ALA A 16 22.42 -47.52 -27.71
N ASP A 17 21.12 -47.25 -27.74
CA ASP A 17 20.27 -47.34 -28.93
C ASP A 17 20.79 -46.44 -30.08
N ARG A 18 21.07 -45.17 -29.75
CA ARG A 18 21.62 -44.21 -30.72
C ARG A 18 23.02 -44.57 -31.23
N LEU A 19 23.81 -45.27 -30.42
CA LEU A 19 25.13 -45.80 -30.80
C LEU A 19 25.04 -47.11 -31.60
N GLY A 20 23.84 -47.61 -31.87
CA GLY A 20 23.58 -48.75 -32.75
C GLY A 20 23.65 -50.11 -32.06
N LEU A 21 23.45 -50.19 -30.73
CA LEU A 21 23.29 -51.48 -30.06
C LEU A 21 22.03 -52.21 -30.57
N PRO A 22 22.09 -53.54 -30.76
CA PRO A 22 20.94 -54.33 -31.19
C PRO A 22 19.73 -54.18 -30.25
N GLU A 23 18.55 -54.01 -30.84
CA GLU A 23 17.29 -53.81 -30.12
C GLU A 23 16.98 -54.97 -29.15
N SER A 24 17.42 -56.19 -29.49
CA SER A 24 17.29 -57.36 -28.62
C SER A 24 18.08 -57.23 -27.31
N ILE A 25 19.27 -56.63 -27.33
CA ILE A 25 20.11 -56.41 -26.15
C ILE A 25 19.51 -55.29 -25.29
N ILE A 26 19.01 -54.24 -25.93
CA ILE A 26 18.35 -53.11 -25.26
C ILE A 26 17.08 -53.59 -24.54
N ASN A 27 16.28 -54.43 -25.20
CA ASN A 27 15.05 -54.97 -24.61
C ASN A 27 15.32 -55.96 -23.47
N ALA A 28 16.36 -56.80 -23.59
CA ALA A 28 16.80 -57.67 -22.49
C ALA A 28 17.26 -56.84 -21.28
N ALA A 29 18.06 -55.79 -21.52
CA ALA A 29 18.51 -54.89 -20.45
C ALA A 29 17.35 -54.14 -19.79
N ARG A 30 16.31 -53.75 -20.54
CA ARG A 30 15.08 -53.14 -19.99
C ARG A 30 14.28 -54.12 -19.11
N ALA A 31 14.23 -55.39 -19.48
CA ALA A 31 13.48 -56.41 -18.74
C ALA A 31 14.12 -56.78 -17.40
N GLU A 32 15.44 -56.60 -17.24
CA GLU A 32 16.14 -56.81 -15.96
C GLU A 32 15.99 -55.64 -14.97
N ILE A 33 15.41 -54.51 -15.37
CA ILE A 33 15.32 -53.33 -14.50
C ILE A 33 14.24 -53.54 -13.44
N ASN A 34 14.61 -53.28 -12.18
CA ASN A 34 13.67 -53.31 -11.07
C ASN A 34 12.65 -52.16 -11.20
N PRO A 35 11.33 -52.42 -11.13
CA PRO A 35 10.30 -51.37 -11.14
C PRO A 35 10.47 -50.28 -10.08
N ALA A 36 11.11 -50.59 -8.94
CA ALA A 36 11.43 -49.60 -7.91
C ALA A 36 12.49 -48.59 -8.36
N ASP A 37 13.48 -49.03 -9.14
CA ASP A 37 14.55 -48.17 -9.65
C ASP A 37 13.99 -47.19 -10.71
N LEU A 38 13.05 -47.65 -11.55
CA LEU A 38 12.37 -46.79 -12.54
C LEU A 38 11.59 -45.66 -11.86
N ARG A 39 10.84 -45.96 -10.80
CA ARG A 39 10.11 -44.94 -10.03
C ARG A 39 11.04 -43.93 -9.36
N ALA A 40 12.22 -44.37 -8.91
CA ALA A 40 13.20 -43.48 -8.31
C ALA A 40 13.79 -42.53 -9.37
N GLU A 41 14.05 -43.01 -10.59
CA GLU A 41 14.48 -42.15 -11.71
C GLU A 41 13.41 -41.13 -12.09
N ASP A 42 12.14 -41.55 -12.23
CA ASP A 42 11.03 -40.63 -12.53
C ASP A 42 10.91 -39.51 -11.48
N LEU A 43 11.07 -39.85 -10.20
CA LEU A 43 11.05 -38.88 -9.11
C LEU A 43 12.25 -37.92 -9.17
N LEU A 44 13.44 -38.41 -9.53
CA LEU A 44 14.63 -37.56 -9.70
C LEU A 44 14.44 -36.59 -10.85
N ASP A 45 13.91 -37.04 -11.98
CA ASP A 45 13.62 -36.20 -13.14
C ASP A 45 12.60 -35.11 -12.79
N GLU A 46 11.54 -35.45 -12.06
CA GLU A 46 10.56 -34.48 -11.57
C GLU A 46 11.20 -33.47 -10.61
N ILE A 47 12.04 -33.91 -9.66
CA ILE A 47 12.77 -33.02 -8.75
C ILE A 47 13.64 -32.04 -9.54
N HIS A 48 14.35 -32.52 -10.57
CA HIS A 48 15.18 -31.66 -11.41
C HIS A 48 14.35 -30.66 -12.21
N HIS A 49 13.24 -31.10 -12.80
CA HIS A 49 12.31 -30.23 -13.51
C HIS A 49 11.76 -29.12 -12.60
N GLN A 50 11.28 -29.49 -11.41
CA GLN A 50 10.79 -28.54 -10.41
C GLN A 50 11.89 -27.60 -9.93
N ARG A 51 13.13 -28.08 -9.74
CA ARG A 51 14.28 -27.23 -9.38
C ARG A 51 14.56 -26.18 -10.46
N ASP A 52 14.48 -26.56 -11.72
CA ASP A 52 14.73 -25.66 -12.85
C ASP A 52 13.62 -24.62 -13.02
N LEU A 53 12.35 -25.02 -12.83
CA LEU A 53 11.22 -24.10 -12.78
C LEU A 53 11.36 -23.11 -11.62
N ALA A 54 11.67 -23.60 -10.41
CA ALA A 54 11.85 -22.76 -9.23
C ALA A 54 13.01 -21.77 -9.40
N ARG A 55 14.11 -22.19 -10.04
CA ARG A 55 15.24 -21.32 -10.35
C ARG A 55 14.85 -20.20 -11.31
N LYS A 56 14.14 -20.51 -12.40
CA LYS A 56 13.66 -19.50 -13.36
C LYS A 56 12.68 -18.53 -12.72
N ALA A 57 11.70 -19.04 -11.98
CA ALA A 57 10.72 -18.21 -11.27
C ALA A 57 11.38 -17.27 -10.26
N ARG A 58 12.43 -17.74 -9.56
CA ARG A 58 13.22 -16.91 -8.64
C ARG A 58 13.97 -15.80 -9.37
N GLU A 59 14.62 -16.12 -10.49
CA GLU A 59 15.35 -15.14 -11.31
C GLU A 59 14.41 -14.05 -11.86
N GLU A 60 13.24 -14.44 -12.36
CA GLU A 60 12.19 -13.51 -12.80
C GLU A 60 11.71 -12.61 -11.65
N ALA A 61 11.47 -13.18 -10.47
CA ALA A 61 11.05 -12.44 -9.29
C ALA A 61 12.13 -11.45 -8.81
N ASP A 62 13.39 -11.86 -8.80
CA ASP A 62 14.52 -11.01 -8.41
C ASP A 62 14.68 -9.84 -9.40
N ASN A 63 14.56 -10.09 -10.70
CA ASN A 63 14.59 -9.05 -11.74
C ASN A 63 13.40 -8.08 -11.62
N ALA A 64 12.19 -8.61 -11.41
CA ALA A 64 11.00 -7.78 -11.21
C ALA A 64 11.13 -6.90 -9.95
N ARG A 65 11.70 -7.44 -8.88
CA ARG A 65 11.97 -6.70 -7.64
C ARG A 65 12.97 -5.57 -7.86
N GLN A 66 14.08 -5.84 -8.55
CA GLN A 66 15.09 -4.82 -8.86
C GLN A 66 14.51 -3.69 -9.73
N ASN A 67 13.69 -4.03 -10.72
CA ASN A 67 13.01 -3.05 -11.57
C ASN A 67 12.00 -2.21 -10.77
N ALA A 68 11.22 -2.82 -9.88
CA ALA A 68 10.30 -2.10 -9.01
C ALA A 68 11.04 -1.13 -8.08
N GLU A 69 12.19 -1.55 -7.53
CA GLU A 69 13.03 -0.70 -6.68
C GLU A 69 13.65 0.47 -7.43
N SER A 70 14.13 0.25 -8.66
CA SER A 70 14.69 1.33 -9.49
C SER A 70 13.62 2.36 -9.87
N ILE A 71 12.45 1.92 -10.33
CA ILE A 71 11.30 2.79 -10.63
C ILE A 71 10.88 3.58 -9.38
N ARG A 72 10.80 2.92 -8.22
CA ARG A 72 10.45 3.60 -6.96
C ARG A 72 11.44 4.71 -6.62
N ASN A 73 12.74 4.45 -6.75
CA ASN A 73 13.79 5.42 -6.45
C ASN A 73 13.77 6.59 -7.45
N GLU A 74 13.52 6.32 -8.73
CA GLU A 74 13.38 7.35 -9.75
C GLU A 74 12.16 8.25 -9.48
N LEU A 75 11.01 7.65 -9.16
CA LEU A 75 9.80 8.40 -8.81
C LEU A 75 9.99 9.24 -7.55
N ALA A 76 10.67 8.72 -6.53
CA ALA A 76 10.99 9.48 -5.33
C ALA A 76 11.84 10.72 -5.67
N ALA A 77 12.90 10.56 -6.47
CA ALA A 77 13.75 11.67 -6.89
C ALA A 77 12.99 12.70 -7.75
N ARG A 78 12.05 12.27 -8.60
CA ARG A 78 11.19 13.17 -9.38
C ARG A 78 10.23 13.95 -8.48
N LEU A 79 9.62 13.30 -7.49
CA LEU A 79 8.74 13.96 -6.52
C LEU A 79 9.49 15.01 -5.69
N ASP A 80 10.71 14.70 -5.26
CA ASP A 80 11.55 15.66 -4.53
C ASP A 80 11.84 16.91 -5.39
N LYS A 81 12.20 16.72 -6.66
CA LYS A 81 12.41 17.84 -7.61
C LYS A 81 11.15 18.69 -7.80
N ILE A 82 9.98 18.06 -7.95
CA ILE A 82 8.71 18.79 -8.11
C ILE A 82 8.39 19.61 -6.86
N GLU A 83 8.64 19.08 -5.66
CA GLU A 83 8.44 19.84 -4.42
C GLU A 83 9.46 20.98 -4.27
N ASP A 84 10.70 20.80 -4.73
CA ASP A 84 11.72 21.86 -4.74
C ASP A 84 11.33 22.98 -5.72
N GLU A 85 10.95 22.65 -6.96
CA GLU A 85 10.46 23.61 -7.96
C GLU A 85 9.21 24.34 -7.46
N ARG A 86 8.28 23.62 -6.83
CA ARG A 86 7.08 24.21 -6.23
C ARG A 86 7.44 25.18 -5.11
N PHE A 87 8.38 24.82 -4.26
CA PHE A 87 8.82 25.68 -3.15
C PHE A 87 9.48 26.96 -3.69
N GLU A 88 10.40 26.84 -4.66
CA GLU A 88 11.04 27.98 -5.31
C GLU A 88 10.02 28.89 -6.00
N LEU A 89 9.05 28.32 -6.72
CA LEU A 89 7.98 29.09 -7.35
C LEU A 89 7.12 29.84 -6.33
N MET A 90 6.72 29.16 -5.23
CA MET A 90 5.90 29.78 -4.20
C MET A 90 6.65 30.90 -3.46
N GLU A 91 7.93 30.72 -3.14
CA GLU A 91 8.75 31.79 -2.54
C GLU A 91 8.95 32.96 -3.51
N LYS A 92 9.18 32.68 -4.80
CA LYS A 92 9.27 33.73 -5.81
C LYS A 92 7.97 34.53 -5.93
N THR A 93 6.82 33.86 -6.03
CA THR A 93 5.51 34.52 -6.09
C THR A 93 5.20 35.28 -4.80
N ARG A 94 5.64 34.78 -3.64
CA ARG A 94 5.52 35.49 -2.36
C ARG A 94 6.30 36.80 -2.36
N HIS A 95 7.57 36.77 -2.77
CA HIS A 95 8.37 37.99 -2.94
C HIS A 95 7.77 38.93 -4.00
N GLU A 96 7.27 38.35 -5.10
CA GLU A 96 6.31 38.90 -6.08
C GLU A 96 5.31 39.86 -5.42
N ALA A 97 4.44 39.25 -4.62
CA ALA A 97 3.32 39.88 -3.96
C ALA A 97 3.74 40.84 -2.83
N GLU A 98 4.79 40.53 -2.07
CA GLU A 98 5.33 41.41 -1.02
C GLU A 98 5.83 42.74 -1.62
N ALA A 99 6.51 42.69 -2.77
CA ALA A 99 6.97 43.89 -3.46
C ALA A 99 5.81 44.71 -4.02
N GLU A 100 4.79 44.06 -4.60
CA GLU A 100 3.59 44.72 -5.12
C GLU A 100 2.77 45.40 -4.00
N LEU A 101 2.58 44.73 -2.86
CA LEU A 101 1.92 45.29 -1.68
C LEU A 101 2.71 46.45 -1.08
N GLY A 102 4.04 46.38 -1.09
CA GLY A 102 4.92 47.50 -0.71
C GLY A 102 4.70 48.73 -1.60
N GLY A 103 4.63 48.53 -2.92
CA GLY A 103 4.30 49.61 -3.86
C GLY A 103 2.92 50.20 -3.64
N LEU A 104 1.90 49.35 -3.44
CA LEU A 104 0.53 49.78 -3.16
C LEU A 104 0.45 50.62 -1.88
N ARG A 105 1.21 50.26 -0.84
CA ARG A 105 1.31 51.05 0.39
C ARG A 105 1.90 52.44 0.16
N GLU A 106 2.98 52.53 -0.62
CA GLU A 106 3.57 53.83 -0.95
C GLU A 106 2.56 54.72 -1.70
N GLU A 107 1.83 54.15 -2.66
CA GLU A 107 0.77 54.84 -3.38
C GLU A 107 -0.36 55.30 -2.45
N MET A 108 -0.83 54.44 -1.55
CA MET A 108 -1.84 54.77 -0.53
C MET A 108 -1.39 55.91 0.39
N GLU A 109 -0.13 55.90 0.83
CA GLU A 109 0.47 56.97 1.62
C GLU A 109 0.52 58.31 0.86
N THR A 110 0.81 58.27 -0.45
CA THR A 110 0.76 59.49 -1.26
C THR A 110 -0.67 60.00 -1.45
N LEU A 111 -1.64 59.12 -1.68
CA LEU A 111 -3.06 59.45 -1.80
C LEU A 111 -3.58 60.08 -0.50
N ARG A 112 -3.27 59.47 0.65
CA ARG A 112 -3.62 59.96 1.99
C ARG A 112 -3.10 61.38 2.21
N ARG A 113 -1.83 61.63 1.87
CA ARG A 113 -1.22 62.97 1.94
C ARG A 113 -1.92 63.98 1.03
N GLN A 114 -2.34 63.60 -0.18
CA GLN A 114 -3.07 64.47 -1.10
C GLN A 114 -4.48 64.81 -0.58
N LEU A 115 -5.22 63.81 -0.10
CA LEU A 115 -6.57 63.98 0.48
C LEU A 115 -6.53 64.87 1.74
N ALA A 116 -5.56 64.65 2.62
CA ALA A 116 -5.36 65.47 3.81
C ALA A 116 -5.05 66.93 3.46
N LYS A 117 -4.21 67.17 2.43
CA LYS A 117 -3.92 68.52 1.93
C LYS A 117 -5.15 69.19 1.30
N ALA A 118 -6.02 68.41 0.66
CA ALA A 118 -7.28 68.86 0.08
C ALA A 118 -8.42 69.00 1.12
N ARG A 119 -8.19 68.65 2.40
CA ARG A 119 -9.20 68.61 3.47
C ARG A 119 -10.42 67.72 3.14
N GLN A 120 -10.19 66.65 2.39
CA GLN A 120 -11.22 65.66 2.09
C GLN A 120 -11.29 64.59 3.20
N PRO A 121 -12.45 63.92 3.39
CA PRO A 121 -12.58 62.80 4.32
C PRO A 121 -11.62 61.65 3.96
N LEU A 122 -11.05 61.00 4.97
CA LEU A 122 -10.09 59.89 4.80
C LEU A 122 -10.72 58.50 4.97
N GLU A 123 -12.01 58.41 5.30
CA GLU A 123 -12.70 57.14 5.60
C GLU A 123 -12.50 56.09 4.50
N VAL A 124 -12.60 56.48 3.23
CA VAL A 124 -12.40 55.55 2.10
C VAL A 124 -10.94 55.08 2.00
N ALA A 125 -9.97 55.92 2.37
CA ALA A 125 -8.56 55.53 2.36
C ALA A 125 -8.25 54.58 3.53
N ASP A 126 -8.82 54.83 4.71
CA ASP A 126 -8.69 53.96 5.89
C ASP A 126 -9.31 52.57 5.63
N GLU A 127 -10.48 52.50 4.99
CA GLU A 127 -11.14 51.23 4.61
C GLU A 127 -10.28 50.39 3.64
N VAL A 128 -9.65 51.04 2.66
CA VAL A 128 -8.77 50.35 1.71
C VAL A 128 -7.47 49.90 2.38
N GLU A 129 -6.94 50.68 3.32
CA GLU A 129 -5.75 50.34 4.09
C GLU A 129 -5.95 49.07 4.94
N GLU A 130 -7.11 48.93 5.60
CA GLU A 130 -7.47 47.69 6.32
C GLU A 130 -7.47 46.46 5.40
N VAL A 131 -7.95 46.59 4.17
CA VAL A 131 -7.96 45.49 3.19
C VAL A 131 -6.52 45.11 2.79
N VAL A 132 -5.65 46.09 2.61
CA VAL A 132 -4.22 45.87 2.30
C VAL A 132 -3.51 45.16 3.46
N GLU A 133 -3.77 45.54 4.71
CA GLU A 133 -3.21 44.86 5.88
C GLU A 133 -3.63 43.39 5.95
N ILE A 134 -4.90 43.09 5.69
CA ILE A 134 -5.42 41.70 5.67
C ILE A 134 -4.76 40.89 4.54
N LEU A 135 -4.51 41.51 3.39
CA LEU A 135 -3.83 40.86 2.26
C LEU A 135 -2.37 40.54 2.61
N GLU A 136 -1.67 41.44 3.27
CA GLU A 136 -0.30 41.21 3.72
C GLU A 136 -0.18 40.11 4.77
N GLU A 137 -1.10 40.04 5.73
CA GLU A 137 -1.11 38.95 6.70
C GLU A 137 -1.28 37.57 6.01
N LYS A 138 -1.98 37.53 4.86
CA LYS A 138 -2.12 36.32 4.06
C LYS A 138 -0.86 35.98 3.27
N VAL A 139 -0.16 36.98 2.74
CA VAL A 139 1.06 36.81 1.93
C VAL A 139 2.29 36.49 2.79
N SER A 140 2.41 37.11 3.97
CA SER A 140 3.56 36.94 4.89
C SER A 140 3.68 35.57 5.55
N LYS A 141 2.71 34.67 5.35
CA LYS A 141 2.76 33.31 5.90
C LYS A 141 3.87 32.52 5.22
N PRO A 142 4.79 31.90 5.99
CA PRO A 142 5.92 31.18 5.41
C PRO A 142 5.42 30.00 4.57
N VAL A 143 5.96 29.86 3.36
CA VAL A 143 5.72 28.67 2.55
C VAL A 143 6.43 27.51 3.25
N LEU A 144 5.66 26.61 3.87
CA LEU A 144 6.24 25.41 4.45
C LEU A 144 6.51 24.43 3.31
N ARG A 145 7.79 24.05 3.15
CA ARG A 145 8.14 22.88 2.35
C ARG A 145 7.36 21.70 2.92
N ARG A 146 6.51 21.08 2.10
CA ARG A 146 5.94 19.78 2.50
C ARG A 146 7.12 18.83 2.48
N GLU A 147 7.56 18.40 3.66
CA GLU A 147 8.59 17.39 3.70
C GLU A 147 8.10 16.22 2.85
N PRO A 148 8.90 15.73 1.90
CA PRO A 148 8.59 14.44 1.30
C PRO A 148 8.43 13.49 2.46
N LYS A 149 7.37 12.66 2.47
CA LYS A 149 7.22 11.60 3.47
C LYS A 149 8.51 10.79 3.41
N LYS A 150 9.44 11.08 4.35
CA LYS A 150 10.84 10.71 4.23
C LYS A 150 10.92 9.22 3.91
N SER A 151 11.84 8.88 3.02
CA SER A 151 12.22 7.52 2.74
C SER A 151 12.38 6.75 4.06
N ILE A 152 11.84 5.54 4.03
CA ILE A 152 11.78 4.57 5.12
C ILE A 152 13.15 4.49 5.78
N ARG A 153 13.33 5.12 6.94
CA ARG A 153 14.59 5.05 7.67
C ARG A 153 14.73 3.64 8.22
N LYS A 154 15.82 2.96 7.85
CA LYS A 154 16.24 1.71 8.47
C LYS A 154 16.27 1.90 10.00
N PRO A 155 15.82 0.91 10.79
CA PRO A 155 15.93 0.98 12.25
C PRO A 155 17.39 1.22 12.66
N LYS A 156 17.61 2.12 13.62
CA LYS A 156 18.95 2.35 14.16
C LYS A 156 19.34 1.19 15.08
N GLY A 157 20.34 0.41 14.64
CA GLY A 157 21.02 -0.60 15.45
C GLY A 157 20.54 -2.04 15.21
N PRO A 158 21.28 -3.04 15.76
CA PRO A 158 20.95 -4.44 15.58
C PRO A 158 19.61 -4.77 16.27
N LEU A 159 18.70 -5.39 15.52
CA LEU A 159 17.47 -5.98 16.05
C LEU A 159 17.83 -7.09 17.04
N ARG A 160 16.97 -7.36 18.03
CA ARG A 160 17.15 -8.47 18.98
C ARG A 160 16.11 -9.56 18.78
N LEU A 161 16.52 -10.81 18.98
CA LEU A 161 15.59 -11.95 18.99
C LEU A 161 14.56 -11.76 20.10
N GLY A 162 13.28 -11.96 19.80
CA GLY A 162 12.16 -11.75 20.71
C GLY A 162 11.63 -10.31 20.77
N GLU A 163 12.17 -9.40 19.97
CA GLU A 163 11.73 -8.00 19.94
C GLU A 163 10.39 -7.84 19.19
N LYS A 164 9.48 -7.03 19.75
CA LYS A 164 8.23 -6.65 19.07
C LYS A 164 8.52 -5.60 18.01
N VAL A 165 8.29 -5.97 16.77
CA VAL A 165 8.54 -5.14 15.61
C VAL A 165 7.28 -5.02 14.76
N HIS A 166 7.14 -3.90 14.09
CA HIS A 166 6.06 -3.62 13.18
C HIS A 166 6.56 -3.82 11.75
N LEU A 167 5.93 -4.73 11.00
CA LEU A 167 6.22 -4.95 9.58
C LEU A 167 5.40 -3.99 8.74
N ARG A 168 6.09 -3.06 8.07
CA ARG A 168 5.44 -2.07 7.22
C ARG A 168 4.86 -2.66 5.92
N SER A 169 5.42 -3.76 5.42
CA SER A 169 4.94 -4.42 4.19
C SER A 169 3.50 -4.93 4.29
N ILE A 170 3.06 -5.23 5.51
CA ILE A 170 1.75 -5.81 5.81
C ILE A 170 1.01 -5.09 6.93
N ASP A 171 1.56 -3.97 7.42
CA ASP A 171 1.02 -3.13 8.50
C ASP A 171 0.61 -3.94 9.74
N GLN A 172 1.45 -4.91 10.15
CA GLN A 172 1.16 -5.80 11.26
C GLN A 172 2.32 -5.90 12.26
N ASP A 173 1.95 -6.04 13.53
CA ASP A 173 2.87 -6.24 14.64
C ASP A 173 3.26 -7.71 14.76
N GLY A 174 4.54 -8.00 14.91
CA GLY A 174 5.06 -9.34 15.13
C GLY A 174 6.27 -9.36 16.05
N VAL A 175 6.76 -10.57 16.33
CA VAL A 175 7.92 -10.81 17.19
C VAL A 175 9.04 -11.40 16.35
N VAL A 176 10.24 -10.82 16.43
CA VAL A 176 11.42 -11.33 15.72
C VAL A 176 11.78 -12.72 16.25
N THR A 177 11.72 -13.75 15.41
CA THR A 177 12.08 -15.14 15.75
C THR A 177 13.47 -15.52 15.29
N SER A 178 13.97 -14.94 14.20
CA SER A 178 15.33 -15.15 13.68
C SER A 178 15.85 -13.89 13.01
N ILE A 179 17.15 -13.64 13.10
CA ILE A 179 17.83 -12.47 12.51
C ILE A 179 18.97 -12.99 11.66
N GLY A 180 18.91 -12.74 10.35
CA GLY A 180 20.03 -12.87 9.42
C GLY A 180 20.69 -11.52 9.14
N GLU A 181 21.71 -11.51 8.28
CA GLU A 181 22.46 -10.29 7.92
C GLU A 181 21.62 -9.29 7.09
N GLU A 182 20.66 -9.79 6.30
CA GLU A 182 19.85 -8.97 5.38
C GLU A 182 18.33 -9.18 5.55
N GLU A 183 17.92 -10.33 6.12
CA GLU A 183 16.52 -10.73 6.32
C GLU A 183 16.25 -11.11 7.79
N VAL A 184 15.01 -10.90 8.23
CA VAL A 184 14.52 -11.17 9.58
C VAL A 184 13.26 -12.01 9.47
N GLU A 185 13.18 -13.09 10.25
CA GLU A 185 11.92 -13.80 10.43
C GLU A 185 11.14 -13.17 11.57
N VAL A 186 9.91 -12.78 11.27
CA VAL A 186 8.97 -12.20 12.22
C VAL A 186 7.73 -13.07 12.29
N GLN A 187 7.37 -13.46 13.51
CA GLN A 187 6.17 -14.21 13.81
C GLN A 187 5.02 -13.26 14.14
N ILE A 188 3.95 -13.35 13.37
CA ILE A 188 2.71 -12.59 13.56
C ILE A 188 1.61 -13.59 13.87
N GLY A 189 1.21 -13.68 15.15
CA GLY A 189 0.32 -14.73 15.63
C GLY A 189 0.89 -16.12 15.38
N MET A 190 0.28 -16.87 14.45
CA MET A 190 0.68 -18.22 14.03
C MET A 190 1.51 -18.26 12.73
N LEU A 191 1.64 -17.13 12.04
CA LEU A 191 2.33 -17.02 10.75
C LEU A 191 3.78 -16.57 10.96
N ARG A 192 4.73 -17.18 10.24
CA ARG A 192 6.14 -16.77 10.21
C ARG A 192 6.45 -16.14 8.86
N ILE A 193 6.96 -14.92 8.87
CA ILE A 193 7.19 -14.10 7.67
C ILE A 193 8.66 -13.69 7.63
N ARG A 194 9.30 -13.94 6.49
CA ARG A 194 10.63 -13.40 6.19
C ARG A 194 10.47 -11.99 5.62
N ALA A 195 11.00 -11.00 6.32
CA ALA A 195 10.97 -9.59 5.94
C ALA A 195 12.39 -9.03 5.92
N ARG A 196 12.65 -8.09 4.99
CA ARG A 196 13.93 -7.38 4.94
C ARG A 196 14.07 -6.47 6.15
N ILE A 197 15.28 -6.29 6.67
CA ILE A 197 15.55 -5.42 7.83
C ILE A 197 15.03 -3.98 7.59
N SER A 198 14.99 -3.51 6.35
CA SER A 198 14.46 -2.19 5.96
C SER A 198 12.95 -2.03 6.20
N ASP A 199 12.20 -3.13 6.26
CA ASP A 199 10.74 -3.13 6.31
C ASP A 199 10.22 -3.34 7.74
N VAL A 200 11.14 -3.43 8.71
CA VAL A 200 10.91 -3.72 10.11
C VAL A 200 11.15 -2.46 10.93
N MET A 201 10.14 -1.98 11.66
CA MET A 201 10.26 -0.87 12.60
C MET A 201 10.15 -1.35 14.06
N ARG A 202 10.98 -0.80 14.96
CA ARG A 202 10.91 -1.10 16.39
C ARG A 202 9.73 -0.37 17.03
N LYS A 203 8.91 -1.09 17.79
CA LYS A 203 7.85 -0.45 18.59
C LYS A 203 8.47 0.19 19.83
N GLY A 204 8.57 1.52 19.85
CA GLY A 204 9.14 2.29 20.96
C GLY A 204 10.19 3.33 20.59
N GLU A 205 10.52 3.52 19.31
CA GLU A 205 11.07 4.82 18.90
C GLU A 205 9.93 5.84 18.95
N PRO A 206 10.09 6.95 19.68
CA PRO A 206 9.12 8.03 19.57
C PRO A 206 9.09 8.45 18.10
N GLU A 207 7.89 8.59 17.54
CA GLU A 207 7.72 9.66 16.57
C GLU A 207 8.25 10.90 17.27
N VAL A 208 9.41 11.41 16.85
CA VAL A 208 9.77 12.78 17.19
C VAL A 208 8.84 13.62 16.35
N SER A 209 7.56 13.66 16.76
CA SER A 209 6.78 14.87 16.64
C SER A 209 7.63 15.92 17.35
N ALA A 210 8.15 16.87 16.60
CA ALA A 210 8.63 18.10 17.19
C ALA A 210 7.45 18.65 18.02
N GLU A 211 7.57 18.55 19.33
CA GLU A 211 6.76 19.28 20.30
C GLU A 211 6.79 20.75 19.85
N LYS A 212 5.69 21.28 19.29
CA LYS A 212 4.66 22.00 20.03
C LYS A 212 5.24 22.81 21.17
N GLU A 213 5.85 23.94 20.81
CA GLU A 213 5.80 25.09 21.69
C GLU A 213 4.34 25.49 21.92
N SER A 214 4.02 25.59 23.20
CA SER A 214 2.72 25.87 23.74
C SER A 214 2.25 27.27 23.38
N SER A 215 1.04 27.38 22.84
CA SER A 215 0.15 28.49 23.21
C SER A 215 -1.21 27.91 23.62
N LYS A 216 -1.53 28.10 24.90
CA LYS A 216 -2.83 27.79 25.47
C LYS A 216 -3.87 28.69 24.82
N VAL A 217 -4.56 28.21 23.80
CA VAL A 217 -5.86 28.78 23.40
C VAL A 217 -6.93 27.82 23.88
N LYS A 218 -7.70 28.25 24.89
CA LYS A 218 -8.95 27.60 25.28
C LYS A 218 -9.89 27.66 24.08
N LYS A 219 -9.98 26.58 23.31
CA LYS A 219 -11.02 26.40 22.29
C LYS A 219 -12.00 25.35 22.77
N GLY A 220 -13.28 25.70 22.63
CA GLY A 220 -14.41 24.98 23.19
C GLY A 220 -14.42 23.51 22.85
N LYS A 221 -15.02 22.75 23.76
CA LYS A 221 -15.26 21.32 23.65
C LYS A 221 -16.26 21.09 22.51
N ILE A 222 -15.76 21.01 21.28
CA ILE A 222 -16.50 20.37 20.19
C ILE A 222 -16.30 18.88 20.40
N THR A 223 -17.35 18.22 20.88
CA THR A 223 -17.40 16.77 20.95
C THR A 223 -17.39 16.26 19.52
N LEU A 224 -16.23 15.85 19.00
CA LEU A 224 -16.19 15.05 17.79
C LEU A 224 -17.02 13.79 18.07
N PRO A 225 -17.94 13.38 17.16
CA PRO A 225 -18.56 12.08 17.27
C PRO A 225 -17.44 11.04 17.32
N GLN A 226 -17.55 10.10 18.27
CA GLN A 226 -16.56 9.05 18.42
C GLN A 226 -16.32 8.39 17.06
N ALA A 227 -15.05 8.25 16.67
CA ALA A 227 -14.70 7.39 15.55
C ALA A 227 -15.27 6.01 15.86
N HIS A 228 -16.34 5.63 15.15
CA HIS A 228 -16.93 4.32 15.31
C HIS A 228 -15.87 3.29 14.91
N GLU A 229 -15.65 2.31 15.79
CA GLU A 229 -14.68 1.25 15.58
C GLU A 229 -15.01 0.54 14.25
N SER A 230 -14.05 0.59 13.31
CA SER A 230 -14.27 0.06 11.96
C SER A 230 -14.49 -1.45 12.02
N PRO A 231 -15.55 -1.99 11.38
CA PRO A 231 -15.79 -3.43 11.35
C PRO A 231 -14.80 -4.20 10.44
N GLY A 232 -13.84 -3.51 9.82
CA GLY A 232 -12.95 -4.06 8.80
C GLY A 232 -13.54 -3.96 7.39
N VAL A 233 -12.69 -4.13 6.36
CA VAL A 233 -13.06 -3.98 4.93
C VAL A 233 -13.76 -5.23 4.38
N GLU A 234 -13.69 -6.35 5.11
CA GLU A 234 -14.19 -7.64 4.66
C GLU A 234 -15.26 -8.20 5.60
N LEU A 235 -16.32 -8.75 5.01
CA LEU A 235 -17.35 -9.52 5.70
C LEU A 235 -17.41 -10.93 5.10
N ASP A 236 -17.13 -11.94 5.92
CA ASP A 236 -17.28 -13.35 5.55
C ASP A 236 -18.61 -13.89 6.08
N ILE A 237 -19.47 -14.32 5.17
CA ILE A 237 -20.77 -14.96 5.46
C ILE A 237 -20.86 -16.37 4.88
N ARG A 238 -19.72 -16.99 4.53
CA ARG A 238 -19.71 -18.38 4.05
C ARG A 238 -20.22 -19.34 5.11
N GLY A 239 -21.06 -20.27 4.70
CA GLY A 239 -21.62 -21.29 5.59
C GLY A 239 -22.83 -20.81 6.40
N HIS A 240 -23.20 -19.53 6.34
CA HIS A 240 -24.43 -19.04 6.93
C HIS A 240 -25.66 -19.35 6.07
N ARG A 241 -26.81 -19.48 6.73
CA ARG A 241 -28.11 -19.48 6.03
C ARG A 241 -28.36 -18.08 5.45
N VAL A 242 -29.20 -18.00 4.41
CA VAL A 242 -29.49 -16.74 3.72
C VAL A 242 -29.95 -15.66 4.70
N ASP A 243 -30.92 -15.97 5.55
CA ASP A 243 -31.49 -15.02 6.51
C ASP A 243 -30.43 -14.52 7.51
N GLU A 244 -29.62 -15.41 8.06
CA GLU A 244 -28.53 -15.06 8.99
C GLU A 244 -27.44 -14.21 8.33
N GLY A 245 -27.09 -14.54 7.08
CA GLY A 245 -26.09 -13.81 6.30
C GLY A 245 -26.54 -12.39 5.96
N LEU A 246 -27.84 -12.19 5.68
CA LEU A 246 -28.42 -10.88 5.43
C LEU A 246 -28.45 -10.01 6.71
N ASP A 247 -28.80 -10.60 7.86
CA ASP A 247 -28.78 -9.89 9.14
C ASP A 247 -27.36 -9.44 9.53
N LEU A 248 -26.34 -10.26 9.22
CA LEU A 248 -24.93 -9.90 9.41
C LEU A 248 -24.50 -8.80 8.44
N LEU A 249 -24.91 -8.89 7.18
CA LEU A 249 -24.61 -7.90 6.15
C LEU A 249 -25.16 -6.53 6.51
N ASP A 250 -26.42 -6.44 6.95
CA ASP A 250 -27.06 -5.16 7.26
C ASP A 250 -26.38 -4.43 8.42
N ARG A 251 -26.14 -5.15 9.52
CA ARG A 251 -25.39 -4.62 10.67
C ARG A 251 -23.97 -4.18 10.31
N TYR A 252 -23.32 -4.92 9.43
CA TYR A 252 -21.98 -4.63 8.96
C TYR A 252 -21.94 -3.37 8.08
N LEU A 253 -22.87 -3.23 7.13
CA LEU A 253 -22.96 -2.07 6.24
C LEU A 253 -23.20 -0.78 7.02
N GLY A 254 -24.07 -0.81 8.04
CA GLY A 254 -24.29 0.34 8.92
C GLY A 254 -23.01 0.78 9.64
N LYS A 255 -22.24 -0.17 10.18
CA LYS A 255 -20.95 0.12 10.83
C LYS A 255 -19.90 0.61 9.84
N ALA A 256 -19.84 0.02 8.65
CA ALA A 256 -18.89 0.39 7.61
C ALA A 256 -19.15 1.81 7.09
N TYR A 257 -20.42 2.19 6.93
CA TYR A 257 -20.81 3.54 6.55
C TYR A 257 -20.48 4.56 7.65
N LEU A 258 -20.80 4.25 8.92
CA LEU A 258 -20.45 5.11 10.06
C LEU A 258 -18.93 5.26 10.25
N ALA A 259 -18.16 4.24 9.91
CA ALA A 259 -16.70 4.27 9.91
C ALA A 259 -16.10 4.99 8.69
N GLY A 260 -16.93 5.43 7.73
CA GLY A 260 -16.48 6.15 6.54
C GLY A 260 -15.68 5.29 5.55
N LEU A 261 -15.93 3.98 5.49
CA LEU A 261 -15.24 3.11 4.54
C LEU A 261 -15.66 3.43 3.11
N PRO A 262 -14.73 3.58 2.15
CA PRO A 262 -15.07 3.89 0.76
C PRO A 262 -15.70 2.69 0.03
N TYR A 263 -15.33 1.47 0.42
CA TYR A 263 -15.87 0.23 -0.12
C TYR A 263 -15.76 -0.90 0.90
N VAL A 264 -16.51 -1.97 0.67
CA VAL A 264 -16.50 -3.20 1.46
C VAL A 264 -16.53 -4.43 0.56
N ARG A 265 -15.97 -5.54 1.05
CA ARG A 265 -15.89 -6.81 0.33
C ARG A 265 -16.68 -7.88 1.07
N ILE A 266 -17.64 -8.50 0.39
CA ILE A 266 -18.56 -9.46 0.98
C ILE A 266 -18.30 -10.84 0.37
N ILE A 267 -17.86 -11.77 1.22
CA ILE A 267 -17.50 -13.13 0.85
C ILE A 267 -18.69 -14.05 1.15
N HIS A 268 -19.46 -14.38 0.13
CA HIS A 268 -20.60 -15.30 0.21
C HIS A 268 -20.29 -16.70 -0.35
N GLY A 269 -19.15 -16.86 -1.01
CA GLY A 269 -18.76 -18.12 -1.65
C GLY A 269 -19.49 -18.36 -2.97
N LYS A 270 -19.06 -19.40 -3.71
CA LYS A 270 -19.59 -19.73 -5.05
C LYS A 270 -20.83 -20.63 -4.95
N GLY A 271 -20.72 -21.74 -4.21
CA GLY A 271 -21.84 -22.58 -3.77
C GLY A 271 -22.96 -22.80 -4.80
N THR A 272 -24.21 -22.75 -4.32
CA THR A 272 -25.43 -22.80 -5.14
C THR A 272 -25.87 -21.44 -5.68
N GLY A 273 -25.09 -20.37 -5.45
CA GLY A 273 -25.41 -19.00 -5.89
C GLY A 273 -26.53 -18.29 -5.13
N ARG A 274 -27.31 -18.99 -4.29
CA ARG A 274 -28.46 -18.39 -3.56
C ARG A 274 -28.05 -17.24 -2.65
N LEU A 275 -26.98 -17.39 -1.88
CA LEU A 275 -26.48 -16.34 -0.98
C LEU A 275 -25.96 -15.13 -1.76
N ARG A 276 -25.33 -15.35 -2.93
CA ARG A 276 -24.87 -14.29 -3.83
C ARG A 276 -26.05 -13.45 -4.33
N GLU A 277 -27.11 -14.10 -4.80
CA GLU A 277 -28.29 -13.43 -5.33
C GLU A 277 -28.96 -12.56 -4.25
N SER A 278 -29.20 -13.13 -3.07
CA SER A 278 -29.78 -12.40 -1.95
C SER A 278 -28.90 -11.23 -1.46
N VAL A 279 -27.57 -11.40 -1.44
CA VAL A 279 -26.64 -10.31 -1.08
C VAL A 279 -26.71 -9.17 -2.09
N ARG A 280 -26.76 -9.47 -3.40
CA ARG A 280 -26.85 -8.43 -4.44
C ARG A 280 -28.17 -7.68 -4.39
N GLU A 281 -29.27 -8.39 -4.14
CA GLU A 281 -30.59 -7.79 -3.94
C GLU A 281 -30.58 -6.86 -2.71
N ALA A 282 -30.03 -7.32 -1.59
CA ALA A 282 -29.88 -6.51 -0.37
C ALA A 282 -29.03 -5.26 -0.62
N LEU A 283 -27.87 -5.38 -1.28
CA LEU A 283 -27.01 -4.25 -1.63
C LEU A 283 -27.70 -3.24 -2.56
N GLY A 284 -28.52 -3.71 -3.51
CA GLY A 284 -29.28 -2.85 -4.41
C GLY A 284 -30.39 -2.06 -3.71
N SER A 285 -30.97 -2.62 -2.65
CA SER A 285 -32.01 -1.98 -1.84
C SER A 285 -31.48 -1.10 -0.69
N ASN A 286 -30.19 -1.21 -0.36
CA ASN A 286 -29.62 -0.57 0.82
C ASN A 286 -29.27 0.92 0.56
N PRO A 287 -29.74 1.87 1.40
CA PRO A 287 -29.51 3.30 1.19
C PRO A 287 -28.04 3.74 1.31
N HIS A 288 -27.19 2.97 2.02
CA HIS A 288 -25.78 3.29 2.27
C HIS A 288 -24.84 2.88 1.13
N VAL A 289 -25.33 2.07 0.18
CA VAL A 289 -24.54 1.58 -0.95
C VAL A 289 -24.78 2.48 -2.17
N ALA A 290 -23.69 2.88 -2.84
CA ALA A 290 -23.74 3.66 -4.06
C ALA A 290 -23.82 2.78 -5.31
N ARG A 291 -23.00 1.71 -5.35
CA ARG A 291 -22.95 0.72 -6.43
C ARG A 291 -22.30 -0.57 -5.93
N TYR A 292 -22.55 -1.68 -6.62
CA TYR A 292 -21.90 -2.96 -6.32
C TYR A 292 -21.43 -3.66 -7.59
N GLU A 293 -20.38 -4.48 -7.47
CA GLU A 293 -19.79 -5.25 -8.57
C GLU A 293 -19.29 -6.63 -8.08
N SER A 294 -19.06 -7.55 -9.01
CA SER A 294 -18.42 -8.83 -8.68
C SER A 294 -16.94 -8.61 -8.39
N GLY A 295 -16.36 -9.38 -7.47
CA GLY A 295 -14.92 -9.36 -7.24
C GLY A 295 -14.13 -9.80 -8.49
N SER A 296 -12.93 -9.26 -8.66
CA SER A 296 -12.03 -9.70 -9.74
C SER A 296 -11.55 -11.14 -9.51
N GLN A 297 -10.94 -11.75 -10.53
CA GLN A 297 -10.44 -13.13 -10.44
C GLN A 297 -9.39 -13.31 -9.34
N ALA A 298 -8.61 -12.25 -9.04
CA ALA A 298 -7.64 -12.21 -7.94
C ALA A 298 -8.27 -12.01 -6.55
N GLU A 299 -9.52 -11.51 -6.50
CA GLU A 299 -10.25 -11.19 -5.26
C GLU A 299 -11.31 -12.26 -4.90
N GLY A 300 -11.31 -13.39 -5.60
CA GLY A 300 -12.25 -14.51 -5.35
C GLY A 300 -13.34 -14.70 -6.42
N GLY A 301 -13.37 -13.83 -7.44
CA GLY A 301 -14.30 -13.90 -8.58
C GLY A 301 -15.76 -13.87 -8.14
N ASP A 302 -16.58 -14.73 -8.74
CA ASP A 302 -18.01 -14.86 -8.45
C ASP A 302 -18.38 -15.24 -7.00
N GLY A 303 -17.40 -15.59 -6.17
CA GLY A 303 -17.60 -15.88 -4.75
C GLY A 303 -17.60 -14.63 -3.86
N VAL A 304 -17.36 -13.45 -4.45
CA VAL A 304 -17.19 -12.19 -3.75
C VAL A 304 -17.97 -11.07 -4.46
N THR A 305 -18.59 -10.20 -3.67
CA THR A 305 -19.22 -8.97 -4.16
C THR A 305 -18.60 -7.77 -3.46
N ILE A 306 -18.22 -6.76 -4.23
CA ILE A 306 -17.66 -5.49 -3.74
C ILE A 306 -18.77 -4.45 -3.73
N GLY A 307 -19.04 -3.86 -2.57
CA GLY A 307 -19.99 -2.76 -2.41
C GLY A 307 -19.25 -1.44 -2.20
N HIS A 308 -19.49 -0.44 -3.04
CA HIS A 308 -18.99 0.92 -2.85
C HIS A 308 -20.00 1.70 -2.02
N LEU A 309 -19.56 2.28 -0.91
CA LEU A 309 -20.43 3.03 0.00
C LEU A 309 -20.54 4.49 -0.43
N LYS A 310 -21.66 5.14 -0.10
CA LYS A 310 -21.81 6.58 -0.32
C LYS A 310 -20.89 7.34 0.63
N GLY A 311 -20.27 8.41 0.13
CA GLY A 311 -19.49 9.32 0.97
C GLY A 311 -20.37 9.96 2.05
N ASN A 312 -19.83 10.05 3.25
CA ASN A 312 -20.41 10.82 4.36
C ASN A 312 -19.87 12.25 4.32
#